data_AF-A0A2M8LUX9-F1
#
_entry.id   AF-A0A2M8LUX9-F1
#
_cell.length_a   1.000
_cell.length_b   1.000
_cell.length_c   1.000
_cell.angle_alpha   90.00
_cell.angle_beta   90.00
_cell.angle_gamma   90.00
#
_symmetry.space_group_name_H-M   'P 1'
#
loop_
_entity.id
_entity.type
_entity.pdbx_description
1 polymer ?
#
loop_
_entity_poly.entity_id
_entity_poly.type
_entity_poly.pdbx_seq_one_letter_code
_entity_poly.pdbx_strand_id
1 'polypeptide(L)' 'MKPWRSRIAAAAVVGMAAVTIPLTAGSASAAPTDPDGFRLDSGWRSHHTCQMEGKAFLDEGLYREFQCRWNAPYWEVWVR' A
#
# COMPACT_ATOMS: atom_id res chain seq x y z
N MET A 1 26.06 -29.03 19.03
CA MET A 1 26.20 -28.24 17.80
C MET A 1 26.47 -29.17 16.62
N LYS A 2 25.51 -29.32 15.71
CA LYS A 2 25.61 -29.87 14.35
C LYS A 2 24.46 -29.24 13.53
N PRO A 3 24.61 -29.01 12.22
CA PRO A 3 23.89 -28.00 11.47
C PRO A 3 22.57 -28.52 10.89
N TRP A 4 21.57 -27.64 10.77
CA TRP A 4 20.38 -27.91 9.97
C TRP A 4 20.34 -26.91 8.80
N ARG A 5 21.04 -27.29 7.74
CA ARG A 5 20.70 -26.86 6.38
C ARG A 5 19.33 -27.45 6.06
N SER A 6 18.25 -26.66 6.14
CA SER A 6 16.99 -26.93 5.44
C SER A 6 17.07 -26.10 4.14
N ARG A 7 17.54 -26.63 3.01
CA ARG A 7 16.85 -27.56 2.09
C ARG A 7 15.45 -27.10 1.73
N ILE A 8 15.35 -26.13 0.81
CA ILE A 8 14.28 -26.08 -0.20
C ILE A 8 14.99 -25.63 -1.49
N ALA A 9 15.63 -26.55 -2.21
CA ALA A 9 15.07 -27.34 -3.31
C ALA A 9 15.05 -26.53 -4.62
N ALA A 10 16.14 -26.68 -5.38
CA ALA A 10 16.17 -26.42 -6.81
C ALA A 10 15.66 -27.66 -7.58
N ALA A 11 15.12 -27.40 -8.77
CA ALA A 11 14.70 -28.33 -9.85
C ALA A 11 13.34 -29.02 -9.64
N ALA A 12 12.27 -28.62 -10.35
CA ALA A 12 11.98 -28.76 -11.79
C ALA A 12 11.62 -30.20 -12.19
N VAL A 13 10.47 -30.36 -12.89
CA VAL A 13 10.22 -31.20 -14.09
C VAL A 13 8.69 -31.36 -14.26
N VAL A 14 8.07 -30.59 -15.17
CA VAL A 14 7.57 -30.96 -16.52
C VAL A 14 6.05 -31.23 -16.54
N GLY A 15 5.34 -30.44 -17.34
CA GLY A 15 3.95 -30.70 -17.73
C GLY A 15 3.49 -29.68 -18.77
N MET A 16 3.47 -30.08 -20.04
CA MET A 16 3.00 -29.29 -21.16
C MET A 16 1.51 -28.90 -21.02
N ALA A 17 1.18 -27.76 -21.64
CA ALA A 17 -0.09 -27.34 -22.20
C ALA A 17 -1.15 -26.68 -21.28
N ALA A 18 -1.51 -25.46 -21.70
CA ALA A 18 -2.68 -24.66 -21.36
C ALA A 18 -2.85 -24.30 -19.88
N VAL A 19 -2.22 -23.19 -19.50
CA VAL A 19 -2.56 -22.44 -18.29
C VAL A 19 -4.06 -22.12 -18.33
N THR A 20 -4.83 -22.82 -17.49
CA THR A 20 -6.11 -22.34 -17.00
C THR A 20 -5.81 -21.05 -16.24
N ILE A 21 -5.99 -19.91 -16.88
CA ILE A 21 -5.87 -18.61 -16.22
C ILE A 21 -6.90 -18.64 -15.08
N PRO A 22 -6.48 -18.68 -13.80
CA PRO A 22 -7.42 -18.38 -12.75
C PRO A 22 -7.60 -16.88 -12.86
N LEU A 23 -8.60 -16.43 -13.62
CA LEU A 23 -9.13 -15.08 -13.55
C LEU A 23 -9.87 -14.91 -12.22
N THR A 24 -9.23 -15.26 -11.11
CA THR A 24 -9.55 -14.67 -9.81
C THR A 24 -8.91 -13.30 -9.80
N ALA A 25 -9.39 -12.42 -10.69
CA ALA A 25 -9.31 -10.98 -10.53
C ALA A 25 -10.22 -10.65 -9.35
N GLY A 26 -9.76 -10.99 -8.15
CA GLY A 26 -10.30 -10.43 -6.93
C GLY A 26 -9.99 -8.95 -7.01
N SER A 27 -11.03 -8.14 -7.22
CA SER A 27 -10.97 -6.70 -7.13
C SER A 27 -10.61 -6.32 -5.70
N ALA A 28 -9.34 -6.45 -5.33
CA ALA A 28 -8.81 -5.66 -4.24
C ALA A 28 -8.87 -4.23 -4.76
N SER A 29 -9.88 -3.47 -4.35
CA SER A 29 -9.92 -2.03 -4.52
C SER A 29 -8.72 -1.47 -3.77
N ALA A 30 -7.57 -1.46 -4.43
CA ALA A 30 -6.38 -0.79 -3.95
C ALA A 30 -6.76 0.69 -3.91
N ALA A 31 -6.93 1.23 -2.70
CA ALA A 31 -6.98 2.67 -2.52
C ALA A 31 -5.82 3.26 -3.33
N PRO A 32 -6.04 4.35 -4.08
CA PRO A 32 -5.01 4.88 -4.98
C PRO A 32 -3.73 5.11 -4.18
N THR A 33 -2.73 4.29 -4.47
CA THR A 33 -1.39 4.39 -3.90
C THR A 33 -0.52 5.11 -4.91
N ASP A 34 0.06 6.22 -4.47
CA ASP A 34 1.06 6.97 -5.21
C ASP A 34 2.34 6.12 -5.39
N PRO A 35 3.13 6.34 -6.45
CA PRO A 35 4.43 5.69 -6.64
C PRO A 35 5.38 5.80 -5.43
N ASP A 36 5.27 6.85 -4.59
CA ASP A 36 6.06 6.99 -3.36
C ASP A 36 5.53 6.16 -2.17
N GLY A 37 4.50 5.34 -2.40
CA GLY A 37 3.88 4.45 -1.41
C GLY A 37 2.87 5.11 -0.48
N PHE A 38 2.50 6.36 -0.76
CA PHE A 38 1.43 7.04 -0.01
C PHE A 38 0.06 6.61 -0.51
N ARG A 39 -0.90 6.42 0.39
CA ARG A 39 -2.30 6.20 0.06
C ARG A 39 -3.15 7.39 0.45
N LEU A 40 -4.16 7.69 -0.35
CA LEU A 40 -5.17 8.68 0.00
C LEU A 40 -5.98 8.20 1.20
N ASP A 41 -6.08 9.02 2.24
CA ASP A 41 -6.88 8.76 3.43
C ASP A 41 -8.14 9.64 3.47
N SER A 42 -7.98 10.96 3.36
CA SER A 42 -9.08 11.93 3.46
C SER A 42 -8.82 13.20 2.65
N GLY A 43 -9.83 14.07 2.52
CA GLY A 43 -9.74 15.33 1.78
C GLY A 43 -10.51 16.48 2.44
N TRP A 44 -9.88 17.65 2.54
CA TRP A 44 -10.35 18.80 3.30
C TRP A 44 -10.33 20.09 2.48
N ARG A 45 -11.26 21.01 2.71
CA ARG A 45 -11.26 22.30 1.99
C ARG A 45 -10.11 23.23 2.41
N SER A 46 -9.62 23.10 3.64
CA SER A 46 -8.57 23.96 4.19
C SER A 46 -7.27 23.20 4.34
N HIS A 47 -6.16 23.83 3.93
CA HIS A 47 -4.82 23.30 4.13
C HIS A 47 -4.52 23.06 5.62
N HIS A 48 -5.00 23.97 6.48
CA HIS A 48 -4.79 23.86 7.92
C HIS A 48 -5.45 22.61 8.51
N THR A 49 -6.68 22.30 8.10
CA THR A 49 -7.38 21.08 8.54
C THR A 49 -6.65 19.82 8.07
N CYS A 50 -6.17 19.81 6.81
CA CYS A 50 -5.36 18.70 6.31
C CYS A 50 -4.10 18.45 7.18
N GLN A 51 -3.40 19.50 7.59
CA GLN A 51 -2.21 19.39 8.43
C GLN A 51 -2.52 18.91 9.85
N MET A 52 -3.63 19.37 10.43
CA MET A 52 -4.08 18.94 11.76
C MET A 52 -4.43 17.45 11.79
N GLU A 53 -5.21 16.99 10.81
CA GLU A 53 -5.62 15.58 10.68
C GLU A 53 -4.42 14.68 10.38
N GLY A 54 -3.57 15.09 9.43
CA GLY A 54 -2.34 14.36 9.13
C GLY A 54 -1.39 14.25 10.33
N LYS A 55 -1.32 15.29 11.17
CA LYS A 55 -0.56 15.23 12.42
C LYS A 55 -1.20 14.30 13.45
N ALA A 56 -2.52 14.33 13.61
CA ALA A 56 -3.25 13.44 14.52
C ALA A 56 -2.98 11.96 14.19
N PHE A 57 -2.99 11.63 12.90
CA PHE A 57 -2.60 10.31 12.38
C PHE A 57 -1.19 9.84 12.78
N LEU A 58 -0.22 10.76 12.86
CA LEU A 58 1.11 10.43 13.35
C LEU A 58 1.14 10.30 14.88
N ASP A 59 0.45 11.19 15.59
CA ASP A 59 0.39 11.18 17.06
C ASP A 59 -0.32 9.92 17.60
N GLU A 60 -1.31 9.39 16.86
CA GLU A 60 -1.99 8.12 17.15
C GLU A 60 -1.17 6.88 16.75
N GLY A 61 -0.06 7.06 16.03
CA GLY A 61 0.79 5.98 15.55
C GLY A 61 0.15 5.10 14.47
N LEU A 62 -0.90 5.61 13.81
CA LEU A 62 -1.58 4.90 12.71
C LEU A 62 -0.70 4.85 11.46
N TYR A 63 0.12 5.90 11.27
CA TYR A 63 0.98 6.08 10.10
C TYR A 63 2.34 6.63 10.51
N ARG A 64 3.33 6.46 9.63
CA ARG A 64 4.69 6.96 9.85
C ARG A 64 4.87 8.35 9.28
N GLU A 65 4.26 8.60 8.14
CA GLU A 65 4.37 9.88 7.42
C GLU A 65 3.03 10.26 6.79
N PHE A 66 2.79 11.57 6.70
CA PHE A 66 1.67 12.12 5.95
C PHE A 66 2.14 13.27 5.05
N GLN A 67 1.35 13.55 4.01
CA GLN A 67 1.53 14.69 3.12
C GLN A 67 0.18 15.31 2.80
N CYS A 68 0.13 16.65 2.81
CA CYS A 68 -1.01 17.40 2.30
C CYS A 68 -0.75 17.78 0.85
N ARG A 69 -1.52 17.21 -0.07
CA ARG A 69 -1.42 17.49 -1.51
C ARG A 69 -2.65 18.27 -1.97
N TRP A 70 -2.45 19.36 -2.71
CA TRP A 70 -3.56 20.12 -3.27
C TRP A 70 -4.09 19.40 -4.51
N ASN A 71 -5.33 18.97 -4.45
CA ASN A 71 -6.09 18.42 -5.57
C ASN A 71 -7.43 19.17 -5.65
N ALA A 72 -7.44 20.23 -6.47
CA ALA A 72 -8.52 21.20 -6.46
C ALA A 72 -9.91 20.54 -6.57
N PRO A 73 -10.90 20.92 -5.73
CA PRO A 73 -10.88 22.04 -4.79
C PRO A 73 -10.51 21.67 -3.34
N TYR A 74 -9.79 20.56 -3.12
CA TYR A 74 -9.51 20.01 -1.78
C TYR A 74 -8.00 19.81 -1.54
N TRP A 75 -7.63 19.80 -0.27
CA TRP A 75 -6.36 19.33 0.27
C TRP A 75 -6.52 17.89 0.71
N GLU A 76 -5.84 16.99 0.03
CA GLU A 76 -5.87 15.56 0.32
C GLU A 76 -4.77 15.20 1.31
N VAL A 77 -5.14 14.40 2.32
CA VAL A 77 -4.21 13.77 3.26
C VAL A 77 -3.79 12.43 2.67
N TRP A 78 -2.51 12.35 2.36
CA TRP A 78 -1.86 11.15 1.86
C TRP A 78 -0.98 10.59 2.96
N VAL A 79 -1.11 9.30 3.29
CA VAL A 79 -0.44 8.67 4.45
C VAL A 79 0.34 7.43 4.05
N ARG A 80 1.38 7.07 4.82
CA ARG A 80 2.12 5.80 4.68
C ARG A 80 2.58 5.23 6.02
#